data_AF-A0A935RV87-F1
#
_entry.id   AF-A0A935RV87-F1
#
_cell.length_a   1.000
_cell.length_b   1.000
_cell.length_c   1.000
_cell.angle_alpha   90.00
_cell.angle_beta   90.00
_cell.angle_gamma   90.00
#
_symmetry.space_group_name_H-M   'P 1'
#
loop_
_entity.id
_entity.type
_entity.pdbx_description
1 polymer ?
#
loop_
_entity_poly.entity_id
_entity_poly.type
_entity_poly.pdbx_seq_one_letter_code
_entity_poly.pdbx_strand_id
1 'polypeptide(L)'
;MFKVGDRIIIKTDITKYTDFFGKNMEYYKGKTATITRTYTTSAVGEVFVLDIASQRWAWLDAWLDHAGPDFLTDEEIDRINKLNHV
;
A
#
# COMPACT_ATOMS: atom_id res chain seq x y z
N MET A 1 -2.23 4.19 -13.63
CA MET A 1 -1.60 2.88 -13.93
C MET A 1 -0.23 2.90 -13.27
N PHE A 2 -0.01 1.99 -12.33
CA PHE A 2 1.22 1.92 -11.56
C PHE A 2 2.38 1.28 -12.32
N LYS A 3 3.61 1.55 -11.88
CA LYS A 3 4.86 1.01 -12.46
C LYS A 3 5.83 0.58 -11.37
N VAL A 4 6.79 -0.25 -11.73
CA VAL A 4 7.92 -0.60 -10.84
C VAL A 4 8.67 0.67 -10.45
N GLY A 5 8.91 0.83 -9.15
CA GLY A 5 9.50 2.03 -8.55
C GLY A 5 8.49 3.03 -8.01
N ASP A 6 7.20 2.91 -8.33
CA ASP A 6 6.18 3.79 -7.76
C ASP A 6 6.05 3.56 -6.25
N ARG A 7 5.99 4.67 -5.51
CA ARG A 7 5.48 4.69 -4.14
C ARG A 7 3.95 4.71 -4.18
N ILE A 8 3.35 3.80 -3.44
CA ILE A 8 1.89 3.65 -3.34
C ILE A 8 1.46 3.68 -1.88
N ILE A 9 0.17 3.94 -1.64
CA ILE A 9 -0.49 3.75 -0.35
C ILE A 9 -1.46 2.58 -0.47
N ILE A 10 -1.47 1.69 0.52
CA ILE A 10 -2.42 0.59 0.56
C ILE A 10 -3.75 1.11 1.11
N LYS A 11 -4.77 1.12 0.26
CA LYS A 11 -6.01 1.88 0.50
C LYS A 11 -7.09 1.11 1.25
N THR A 12 -7.11 -0.22 1.16
CA THR A 12 -8.38 -0.95 1.33
C THR A 12 -8.62 -1.54 2.72
N ASP A 13 -9.90 -1.47 3.11
CA ASP A 13 -10.59 -2.50 3.91
C ASP A 13 -10.73 -3.76 3.05
N ILE A 14 -10.02 -4.83 3.39
CA ILE A 14 -10.06 -6.13 2.70
C ILE A 14 -11.33 -6.86 3.15
N THR A 15 -12.49 -6.30 2.80
CA THR A 15 -13.82 -6.72 3.28
C THR A 15 -14.30 -8.07 2.74
N LYS A 16 -13.56 -8.69 1.81
CA LYS A 16 -14.00 -9.90 1.11
C LYS A 16 -13.18 -11.17 1.38
N TYR A 17 -12.10 -11.10 2.16
CA TYR A 17 -11.26 -12.27 2.41
C TYR A 17 -11.32 -12.68 3.88
N THR A 18 -12.06 -13.75 4.15
CA THR A 18 -12.20 -14.38 5.47
C THR A 18 -11.01 -15.28 5.83
N ASP A 19 -9.99 -15.35 4.98
CA ASP A 19 -8.82 -16.20 5.14
C ASP A 19 -7.67 -15.48 5.84
N PHE A 20 -6.68 -16.26 6.28
CA PHE A 20 -5.50 -15.79 7.01
C PHE A 20 -4.74 -14.68 6.27
N PHE A 21 -4.76 -14.70 4.93
CA PHE A 21 -4.09 -13.71 4.09
C PHE A 21 -4.80 -12.35 4.14
N GLY A 22 -6.13 -12.31 4.07
CA GLY A 22 -6.89 -11.07 4.20
C GLY A 22 -6.59 -10.32 5.50
N LYS A 23 -6.50 -11.02 6.64
CA LYS A 23 -6.18 -10.42 7.94
C LYS A 23 -4.78 -9.80 8.02
N ASN A 24 -3.77 -10.48 7.47
CA ASN A 24 -2.40 -9.94 7.45
C ASN A 24 -2.26 -8.77 6.48
N MET A 25 -3.05 -8.77 5.41
CA MET A 25 -3.01 -7.68 4.44
C MET A 25 -3.71 -6.41 4.99
N GLU A 26 -4.75 -6.55 5.82
CA GLU A 26 -5.40 -5.42 6.50
C GLU A 26 -4.43 -4.65 7.40
N TYR A 27 -3.46 -5.34 8.02
CA TYR A 27 -2.41 -4.71 8.83
C TYR A 27 -1.57 -3.67 8.05
N TYR A 28 -1.55 -3.77 6.73
CA TYR A 28 -0.81 -2.87 5.86
C TYR A 28 -1.63 -1.66 5.38
N LYS A 29 -2.91 -1.57 5.76
CA LYS A 29 -3.76 -0.42 5.41
C LYS A 29 -3.14 0.90 5.88
N GLY A 30 -3.15 1.89 4.98
CA GLY A 30 -2.58 3.22 5.21
C GLY A 30 -1.06 3.30 5.13
N LYS A 31 -0.35 2.16 5.04
CA LYS A 31 1.11 2.16 4.89
C LYS A 31 1.51 2.44 3.45
N THR A 32 2.66 3.07 3.32
CA THR A 32 3.34 3.26 2.05
C THR A 32 4.16 2.02 1.69
N ALA A 33 4.25 1.73 0.40
CA ALA A 33 5.08 0.66 -0.12
C ALA A 33 5.67 1.04 -1.49
N THR A 34 6.68 0.31 -1.92
CA THR A 34 7.25 0.47 -3.27
C THR A 34 6.93 -0.75 -4.13
N ILE A 35 6.50 -0.51 -5.36
CA ILE A 35 6.29 -1.59 -6.33
C ILE A 35 7.65 -2.09 -6.80
N THR A 36 7.95 -3.35 -6.51
CA THR A 36 9.22 -3.99 -6.92
C THR A 36 9.09 -4.80 -8.20
N ARG A 37 7.88 -5.28 -8.50
CA ARG A 37 7.61 -6.10 -9.67
C ARG A 37 6.14 -6.03 -10.06
N THR A 38 5.86 -6.21 -11.35
CA THR A 38 4.51 -6.45 -11.87
C THR A 38 4.48 -7.77 -12.65
N TYR A 39 3.34 -8.44 -12.66
CA TYR A 39 3.09 -9.58 -13.54
C TYR A 39 1.60 -9.70 -13.85
N THR A 40 1.27 -10.36 -14.95
CA THR A 40 -0.11 -10.59 -15.36
C THR A 40 -0.48 -12.04 -15.13
N THR A 41 -1.64 -12.26 -14.53
CA THR A 41 -2.22 -13.58 -14.29
C THR A 41 -3.52 -13.71 -15.06
N SER A 42 -3.85 -14.92 -15.51
CA SER A 42 -5.11 -15.17 -16.24
C SER A 42 -6.35 -15.10 -15.34
N ALA A 43 -6.20 -15.26 -14.04
CA ALA A 43 -7.32 -15.30 -13.09
C ALA A 43 -7.80 -13.90 -12.67
N VAL A 44 -6.85 -12.97 -12.44
CA VAL A 44 -7.16 -11.66 -11.83
C VAL A 44 -6.53 -10.47 -12.57
N GLY A 45 -5.81 -10.72 -13.67
CA GLY A 45 -5.15 -9.67 -14.46
C GLY A 45 -3.81 -9.26 -13.89
N GLU A 46 -3.48 -7.97 -14.05
CA GLU A 46 -2.23 -7.39 -13.56
C GLU A 46 -2.19 -7.35 -12.03
N VAL A 47 -1.06 -7.77 -11.47
CA VAL A 47 -0.80 -7.72 -10.04
C VAL A 47 0.55 -7.06 -9.77
N PHE A 48 0.66 -6.47 -8.58
CA PHE A 48 1.78 -5.65 -8.15
C PHE A 48 2.42 -6.26 -6.91
N VAL A 49 3.73 -6.49 -6.95
CA VAL A 49 4.51 -6.92 -5.79
C VAL A 49 5.01 -5.70 -5.04
N LEU A 50 4.58 -5.58 -3.81
CA LEU A 50 5.01 -4.52 -2.92
C LEU A 50 6.13 -5.02 -2.01
N ASP A 51 7.15 -4.19 -1.80
CA ASP A 51 8.03 -4.33 -0.64
C ASP A 51 7.47 -3.46 0.48
N ILE A 52 7.03 -4.11 1.57
CA ILE A 52 6.41 -3.46 2.72
C ILE A 52 6.82 -4.16 4.01
N ALA A 53 7.39 -3.40 4.95
CA ALA A 53 7.85 -3.91 6.26
C ALA A 53 8.74 -5.18 6.15
N SER A 54 9.66 -5.19 5.17
CA SER A 54 10.55 -6.32 4.87
C SER A 54 9.83 -7.59 4.39
N GLN A 55 8.56 -7.48 4.00
CA GLN A 55 7.78 -8.55 3.40
C GLN A 55 7.39 -8.21 1.97
N ARG A 56 7.16 -9.25 1.16
CA ARG A 56 6.72 -9.12 -0.22
C ARG A 56 5.39 -9.80 -0.43
N TRP A 57 4.42 -9.02 -0.86
CA TRP A 57 3.04 -9.46 -1.06
C TRP A 57 2.56 -8.99 -2.43
N ALA A 58 1.65 -9.75 -3.03
CA ALA A 58 1.02 -9.43 -4.30
C ALA A 58 -0.33 -8.74 -4.06
N TRP A 59 -0.56 -7.66 -4.79
CA TRP A 59 -1.72 -6.78 -4.63
C TRP A 59 -2.36 -6.50 -5.98
N LEU A 60 -3.67 -6.23 -5.95
CA LEU A 60 -4.44 -5.78 -7.11
C LEU A 60 -4.47 -4.26 -7.16
N ASP A 61 -4.54 -3.70 -8.37
CA ASP A 61 -4.68 -2.25 -8.63
C ASP A 61 -5.75 -1.60 -7.73
N ALA A 62 -6.90 -2.27 -7.59
CA ALA A 62 -8.04 -1.81 -6.80
C ALA A 62 -7.75 -1.62 -5.29
N TRP A 63 -6.63 -2.15 -4.78
CA TRP A 63 -6.24 -2.02 -3.36
C TRP A 63 -5.18 -0.95 -3.13
N LEU A 64 -4.67 -0.35 -4.21
CA LEU A 64 -3.56 0.59 -4.18
C LEU A 64 -4.06 2.00 -4.53
N ASP A 65 -3.42 2.99 -3.94
CA ASP A 65 -3.50 4.37 -4.37
C ASP A 65 -2.12 4.88 -4.73
N HIS A 66 -2.04 5.86 -5.61
CA HIS A 66 -0.81 6.62 -5.74
C HIS A 66 -0.53 7.28 -4.40
N ALA A 67 0.65 7.02 -3.82
CA ALA A 67 1.15 7.93 -2.83
C ALA A 67 1.29 9.27 -3.57
N GLY A 68 0.59 10.31 -3.13
CA GLY A 68 0.83 11.64 -3.65
C GLY A 68 2.33 11.96 -3.59
N PRO A 69 2.84 12.96 -4.35
CA PRO A 69 4.21 13.44 -4.13
C PRO A 69 4.33 13.71 -2.64
N ASP A 70 5.25 13.03 -1.94
CA ASP A 70 5.34 12.97 -0.46
C ASP A 70 4.99 14.34 0.14
N PHE A 71 3.71 14.56 0.48
CA PHE A 71 3.28 15.87 0.94
C PHE A 71 3.51 15.99 2.44
N LEU A 72 3.74 14.85 3.09
CA LEU A 72 4.09 14.74 4.48
C LEU A 72 5.12 13.62 4.62
N THR A 73 6.39 14.00 4.66
CA THR A 73 7.45 13.21 5.26
C THR A 73 7.07 12.81 6.70
N ASP A 74 7.69 11.76 7.26
CA ASP A 74 7.47 11.38 8.66
C ASP A 74 7.71 12.57 9.62
N GLU A 75 8.62 13.48 9.27
CA GLU A 75 8.86 14.75 9.97
C GLU A 75 7.67 15.71 9.90
N GLU A 76 7.00 15.81 8.76
CA GLU A 76 5.82 16.65 8.58
C GLU A 76 4.57 16.06 9.28
N ILE A 77 4.46 14.73 9.34
CA ILE A 77 3.45 14.03 10.15
C ILE A 77 3.67 14.31 11.64
N ASP A 78 4.91 14.22 12.13
CA ASP A 78 5.27 14.54 13.51
C ASP A 78 4.97 16.02 13.85
N ARG A 79 5.19 16.92 12.88
CA ARG A 79 4.85 18.35 13.00
C ARG A 79 3.35 18.60 13.13
N ILE A 80 2.52 17.93 12.33
CA ILE A 80 1.06 18.06 12.39
C ILE A 80 0.51 17.50 13.70
N ASN A 81 1.03 16.36 14.17
CA ASN A 81 0.63 15.77 15.44
C ASN A 81 0.96 16.70 16.62
N LYS A 82 2.09 17.42 16.58
CA LYS A 82 2.43 18.45 17.57
C LYS A 82 1.53 19.68 17.51
N LEU A 83 1.08 20.09 16.32
CA LEU A 83 0.17 21.23 16.13
C LEU A 83 -1.28 20.94 16.58
N ASN A 84 -1.74 19.69 16.43
CA ASN A 84 -3.09 19.27 16.81
C ASN A 84 -3.25 18.90 18.29
N HIS A 85 -2.16 18.87 19.06
CA HIS A 85 -2.16 18.61 20.51
C HIS A 85 -1.99 19.89 21.35
N VAL A 86 -2.41 21.04 20.81
CA VAL A 86 -2.56 22.33 21.51
C VAL A 86 -4.04 22.61 21.77
#